data_AF-A0A364JT34-F1
#
_entry.id   AF-A0A364JT34-F1
#
_cell.length_a   1.000
_cell.length_b   1.000
_cell.length_c   1.000
_cell.angle_alpha   90.00
_cell.angle_beta   90.00
_cell.angle_gamma   90.00
#
_symmetry.space_group_name_H-M   'P 1'
#
loop_
_entity.id
_entity.type
_entity.pdbx_description
1 polymer ?
#
loop_
_entity_poly.entity_id
_entity_poly.type
_entity_poly.pdbx_seq_one_letter_code
_entity_poly.pdbx_strand_id
1 'polypeptide(L)' 'MNAYAQNYDDEVEQVLAYYNGDVRAAIEGLLKDRDFLVKEIEYASIAMSLGFSRGWKPTVIK' A
#
# COMPACT_ATOMS: atom_id res chain seq x y z
N MET A 1 14.39 -9.87 12.60
CA MET A 1 13.18 -9.89 11.75
C MET A 1 13.64 -10.27 10.36
N ASN A 2 13.15 -11.39 9.83
CA ASN A 2 13.55 -11.90 8.53
C ASN A 2 13.16 -10.87 7.47
N ALA A 3 14.15 -10.23 6.86
CA ALA A 3 13.95 -9.55 5.60
C ALA A 3 13.58 -10.66 4.61
N TYR A 4 12.30 -10.80 4.28
CA TYR A 4 11.93 -11.47 3.05
C TYR A 4 12.75 -10.75 1.98
N ALA A 5 13.67 -11.46 1.32
CA ALA A 5 14.27 -10.95 0.11
C ALA A 5 13.10 -10.75 -0.84
N GLN A 6 12.60 -9.51 -0.92
CA GLN A 6 11.47 -9.18 -1.77
C GLN A 6 11.94 -9.44 -3.19
N ASN A 7 11.41 -10.52 -3.77
CA ASN A 7 11.62 -10.79 -5.17
C ASN A 7 10.61 -9.95 -5.95
N TYR A 8 10.96 -8.69 -6.20
CA TYR A 8 10.10 -7.79 -6.96
C TYR A 8 9.83 -8.30 -8.37
N ASP A 9 10.70 -9.14 -8.95
CA ASP A 9 10.48 -9.68 -10.29
C ASP A 9 9.26 -10.62 -10.32
N ASP A 10 9.16 -11.54 -9.35
CA ASP A 10 8.01 -12.45 -9.25
C ASP A 10 6.70 -11.69 -8.97
N GLU A 11 6.75 -10.66 -8.14
CA GLU A 11 5.58 -9.82 -7.81
C GLU A 11 5.14 -8.97 -9.03
N VAL A 12 6.10 -8.41 -9.77
CA VAL A 12 5.81 -7.64 -11.00
C VAL A 12 5.18 -8.54 -12.06
N GLU A 13 5.72 -9.73 -12.29
CA GLU A 13 5.14 -10.68 -13.25
C GLU A 13 3.71 -11.10 -12.86
N GLN A 14 3.43 -11.28 -11.57
CA GLN A 14 2.06 -11.55 -11.10
C GLN A 14 1.10 -10.39 -11.38
N VAL A 15 1.54 -9.15 -11.13
CA VAL A 15 0.73 -7.96 -11.42
C VAL A 15 0.48 -7.84 -12.92
N LEU A 16 1.52 -8.01 -13.75
CA LEU A 16 1.38 -7.96 -15.20
C LEU A 16 0.45 -9.08 -15.70
N ALA A 17 0.56 -10.30 -15.18
CA ALA A 17 -0.33 -11.41 -15.53
C ALA A 17 -1.79 -11.11 -15.18
N TYR A 18 -2.06 -10.48 -14.02
CA TYR A 18 -3.42 -10.08 -13.62
C TYR A 18 -4.06 -9.08 -14.60
N TYR A 19 -3.26 -8.18 -15.17
CA TYR A 19 -3.70 -7.22 -16.18
C TYR A 19 -3.50 -7.71 -17.63
N ASN A 20 -3.33 -9.03 -17.84
CA ASN A 20 -3.11 -9.65 -19.15
C ASN A 20 -1.95 -9.01 -19.96
N GLY A 21 -0.91 -8.54 -19.27
CA GLY A 21 0.23 -7.85 -19.85
C GLY A 21 -0.02 -6.37 -20.20
N ASP A 22 -1.19 -5.81 -19.92
CA ASP A 22 -1.44 -4.37 -20.09
C ASP A 22 -0.77 -3.57 -18.97
N VAL A 23 0.44 -3.10 -19.28
CA VAL A 23 1.27 -2.31 -18.37
C VAL A 23 0.58 -1.01 -17.94
N ARG A 24 -0.20 -0.36 -18.82
CA ARG A 24 -0.88 0.90 -18.49
C ARG A 24 -2.00 0.65 -17.49
N ALA A 25 -2.81 -0.38 -17.73
CA ALA A 25 -3.86 -0.78 -16.80
C ALA A 25 -3.29 -1.20 -15.44
N ALA A 26 -2.16 -1.93 -15.44
CA ALA A 26 -1.46 -2.31 -14.22
C ALA A 26 -0.99 -1.10 -13.40
N ILE A 27 -0.33 -0.14 -14.05
CA ILE A 27 0.12 1.09 -13.37
C ILE A 27 -1.07 1.91 -12.85
N GLU A 28 -2.16 2.02 -13.63
CA GLU A 28 -3.36 2.71 -13.18
C GLU A 28 -3.98 2.03 -11.94
N GLY A 29 -4.01 0.69 -11.91
CA GLY A 29 -4.44 -0.09 -10.76
C GLY A 29 -3.59 0.19 -9.52
N LEU A 30 -2.27 0.12 -9.65
CA LEU A 30 -1.34 0.41 -8.54
C LEU A 30 -1.48 1.83 -8.00
N LEU A 31 -1.72 2.81 -8.87
CA LEU A 31 -1.97 4.20 -8.44
C LEU A 31 -3.29 4.32 -7.65
N LYS A 32 -4.35 3.62 -8.09
CA LYS A 32 -5.62 3.57 -7.35
C LYS A 32 -5.48 2.89 -6.00
N ASP A 33 -4.74 1.78 -5.94
CA ASP A 33 -4.48 1.07 -4.69
C ASP A 33 -3.66 1.94 -3.73
N ARG A 34 -2.66 2.66 -4.24
CA ARG A 34 -1.91 3.65 -3.45
C ARG A 34 -2.85 4.71 -2.88
N ASP A 35 -3.70 5.32 -3.70
CA ASP A 35 -4.64 6.35 -3.26
C ASP A 35 -5.63 5.82 -2.20
N PHE A 36 -6.09 4.58 -2.37
CA PHE A 36 -6.91 3.87 -1.38
C PHE A 36 -6.17 3.69 -0.05
N LEU A 37 -4.94 3.16 -0.08
CA LEU A 37 -4.15 2.92 1.13
C LEU A 37 -3.80 4.21 1.87
N VAL A 38 -3.52 5.29 1.15
CA VAL A 38 -3.33 6.63 1.74
C VAL A 38 -4.56 7.05 2.53
N LYS A 39 -5.75 6.87 1.97
CA LYS A 39 -7.02 7.20 2.62
C LYS A 39 -7.30 6.34 3.85
N GLU A 40 -6.98 5.05 3.80
CA GLU A 40 -7.09 4.16 4.97
C GLU A 40 -6.16 4.58 6.11
N ILE A 41 -4.95 5.07 5.79
CA ILE A 41 -4.03 5.64 6.79
C ILE A 41 -4.63 6.90 7.44
N GLU A 42 -5.25 7.78 6.65
CA GLU A 42 -5.94 8.96 7.17
C GLU A 42 -7.09 8.59 8.10
N TYR A 43 -7.92 7.62 7.70
CA TYR A 43 -9.00 7.11 8.54
C TYR A 43 -8.50 6.48 9.83
N ALA A 44 -7.45 5.66 9.77
CA ALA A 44 -6.81 5.10 10.96
C ALA A 44 -6.28 6.21 11.88
N SER A 45 -5.68 7.26 11.33
CA SER A 45 -5.15 8.40 12.09
C SER A 45 -6.24 9.20 12.83
N ILE A 46 -7.44 9.26 12.27
CA ILE A 46 -8.62 9.87 12.89
C ILE A 46 -9.23 8.96 13.96
N ALA A 47 -9.31 7.65 13.69
CA ALA A 47 -9.89 6.68 14.61
C ALA A 47 -9.01 6.43 15.85
N MET A 48 -7.69 6.60 15.75
CA MET A 48 -6.76 6.40 16.86
C MET A 48 -6.87 7.50 17.92
N SER A 49 -7.01 7.06 19.18
CA SER A 49 -7.09 7.94 20.35
C SER A 49 -5.78 7.95 21.15
N LEU A 50 -5.56 9.03 21.91
CA LEU A 50 -4.42 9.19 22.83
C LEU A 50 -4.30 8.02 23.82
N GLY A 51 -5.42 7.46 24.29
CA GLY A 51 -5.43 6.37 25.26
C GLY A 51 -5.01 5.02 24.68
N PHE A 52 -5.35 4.75 23.41
CA PHE A 52 -5.05 3.46 22.77
C PHE A 52 -3.64 3.41 22.19
N SER A 53 -3.22 4.46 21.48
CA SER A 53 -1.93 4.51 20.79
C SER A 53 -0.85 5.32 21.54
N ARG A 54 -1.14 5.78 22.76
CA ARG A 54 -0.28 6.73 23.52
C ARG A 54 0.09 7.97 22.71
N GLY A 55 -0.83 8.42 21.85
CA GLY A 55 -0.67 9.62 21.04
C GLY A 55 0.08 9.41 19.73
N TRP A 56 0.56 8.20 19.45
CA TRP A 56 1.05 7.87 18.12
C TRP A 56 -0.11 7.86 17.12
N LYS A 57 0.15 8.35 15.91
CA LYS A 57 -0.79 8.30 14.79
C LYS A 57 -0.07 7.84 13.52
N PRO A 58 -0.68 6.96 12.71
CA PRO A 58 -0.12 6.60 11.43
C PRO A 58 -0.10 7.82 10.50
N THR A 59 0.95 7.89 9.69
CA THR A 59 1.19 8.98 8.74
C THR A 59 1.64 8.39 7.42
N VAL A 60 1.24 9.03 6.32
CA VAL A 60 1.75 8.68 5.00
C VAL A 60 3.22 9.07 4.92
N ILE A 61 4.05 8.19 4.34
CA ILE A 61 5.44 8.52 4.02
C ILE A 61 5.41 9.46 2.82
N LYS A 62 6.03 10.64 2.97
CA LYS A 62 6.14 11.65 1.91
C LYS A 62 7.35 11.39 1.02
#